data_AF-A0A484F2J0-F1
#
_entry.id   AF-A0A484F2J0-F1
#
_cell.length_a   1.000
_cell.length_b   1.000
_cell.length_c   1.000
_cell.angle_alpha   90.00
_cell.angle_beta   90.00
_cell.angle_gamma   90.00
#
_symmetry.space_group_name_H-M   'P 1'
#
loop_
_entity.id
_entity.type
_entity.pdbx_description
1 polymer ?
#
loop_
_entity_poly.entity_id
_entity_poly.type
_entity_poly.pdbx_seq_one_letter_code
_entity_poly.pdbx_strand_id
1 'polypeptide(L)'
;MQSKIVKTLVLSVLILFLLTGVAAAQEWVVTAPGDVDKVNLSMVNLDKMTLREAIAKAGSGDTIVFSENISAVTVTYNTLNVSKDLTIGGNTKVTVARDSGPVTQEFSVFTVSGGDVVFKQLSIENGYLMNGTGGAVTIDRANVTFESCTIQRNKADLGGGVYAANSSNVKFVSTSVFKNNATTDGSAIYLKGGSVELQNSVIDGHSDKYNVIKVEQGKIIGSQSRIINNAVTSKGSPLNASAGTTVEFRNSTFSNNTATEGAGITSYGALLVENCVFNEGKTSGSGGGILLENGSSGNIRYSIFSNATVADDGGGIHIASNASATIDTCTFLNNLANYGGAFFNRGTVNANAITAVNNTAKFYGGAIAFWNDANSTLTKSAIAGNIAKSNNTAKDVGGGGLNVSNSQATLSNNVIVGNTDPRKVDFGELNSTVKSGGNNLVGTYHGNGRFPIDSTDVSGIQLADVFVIENDLPAVTKSTGHTAGYDKVPVYTIALNSSADNPAASILGGANQTPTPEPPEENETNQTPPEPDGVPPESGLKWLVYGAIIVILLIVVVIGIVAFLKYRQKNQYKFG
;
A
#
# COMPACT_ATOMS: atom_id res chain seq x y z
N MET A 1 44.24 41.71 -15.45
CA MET A 1 42.87 41.23 -15.77
C MET A 1 42.30 40.30 -14.70
N GLN A 2 43.03 39.27 -14.24
CA GLN A 2 42.52 38.28 -13.29
C GLN A 2 41.98 38.84 -11.96
N SER A 3 42.62 39.88 -11.38
CA SER A 3 42.14 40.51 -10.13
C SER A 3 40.77 41.21 -10.27
N LYS A 4 40.46 41.79 -11.44
CA LYS A 4 39.15 42.44 -11.68
C LYS A 4 38.07 41.38 -11.88
N ILE A 5 38.36 40.32 -12.64
CA ILE A 5 37.44 39.21 -12.89
C ILE A 5 37.07 38.51 -11.57
N VAL A 6 38.05 38.22 -10.71
CA VAL A 6 37.80 37.58 -9.41
C VAL A 6 36.95 38.48 -8.49
N LYS A 7 37.22 39.79 -8.44
CA LYS A 7 36.41 40.74 -7.66
C LYS A 7 34.98 40.85 -8.17
N THR A 8 34.80 40.89 -9.49
CA THR A 8 33.47 40.91 -10.11
C THR A 8 32.72 39.61 -9.85
N LEU A 9 33.38 38.44 -9.94
CA LEU A 9 32.76 37.15 -9.66
C LEU A 9 32.33 37.02 -8.20
N VAL A 10 33.19 37.42 -7.25
CA VAL A 10 32.86 37.41 -5.81
C VAL A 10 31.71 38.37 -5.51
N LEU A 11 31.70 39.55 -6.12
CA LEU A 11 30.63 40.52 -5.96
C LEU A 11 29.31 40.01 -6.58
N SER A 12 29.36 39.35 -7.74
CA SER A 12 28.19 38.73 -8.39
C SER A 12 27.64 37.58 -7.56
N VAL A 13 28.48 36.75 -6.94
CA VAL A 13 28.04 35.69 -6.03
C VAL A 13 27.46 36.26 -4.73
N LEU A 14 28.06 37.31 -4.15
CA LEU A 14 27.51 37.99 -2.98
C LEU A 14 26.17 38.67 -3.29
N ILE A 15 26.05 39.30 -4.46
CA ILE A 15 24.80 39.90 -4.93
C ILE A 15 23.76 38.80 -5.20
N LEU A 16 24.16 37.63 -5.72
CA LEU A 16 23.28 36.49 -5.88
C LEU A 16 22.78 35.97 -4.51
N PHE A 17 23.66 35.83 -3.52
CA PHE A 17 23.28 35.48 -2.14
C PHE A 17 22.34 36.53 -1.51
N LEU A 18 22.62 37.83 -1.71
CA LEU A 18 21.80 38.94 -1.21
C LEU A 18 20.44 39.05 -1.94
N LEU A 19 20.38 38.69 -3.22
CA LEU A 19 19.15 38.68 -4.03
C LEU A 19 18.29 37.43 -3.77
N THR A 20 18.90 36.30 -3.39
CA THR A 20 18.16 35.07 -3.10
C THR A 20 17.53 35.04 -1.71
N GLY A 21 17.87 35.97 -0.81
CA GLY A 21 17.25 36.07 0.51
C GLY A 21 17.29 34.78 1.35
N VAL A 22 18.13 33.80 1.00
CA VAL A 22 18.25 32.54 1.72
C VAL A 22 19.04 32.82 2.99
N ALA A 23 18.33 33.31 4.01
CA ALA A 23 18.79 33.17 5.38
C ALA A 23 19.08 31.68 5.61
N ALA A 24 20.25 31.36 6.16
CA ALA A 24 20.54 29.99 6.54
C ALA A 24 19.47 29.51 7.53
N ALA A 25 18.88 28.34 7.27
CA ALA A 25 17.88 27.74 8.14
C ALA A 25 18.38 27.73 9.59
N GLN A 26 17.61 28.33 10.49
CA GLN A 26 17.92 28.41 11.91
C GLN A 26 17.31 27.22 12.65
N GLU A 27 18.00 26.77 13.70
CA GLU A 27 17.48 25.79 14.64
C GLU A 27 16.86 26.47 15.88
N TRP A 28 15.68 26.01 16.26
CA TRP A 28 14.95 26.44 17.46
C TRP A 28 14.76 25.27 18.41
N VAL A 29 15.20 25.41 19.66
CA VAL A 29 15.15 24.33 20.65
C VAL A 29 13.96 24.54 21.60
N VAL A 30 13.04 23.58 21.62
CA VAL A 30 11.93 23.51 22.60
C VAL A 30 12.47 22.98 23.92
N THR A 31 12.24 23.73 25.00
CA THR A 31 12.71 23.42 26.36
C THR A 31 11.58 23.36 27.39
N ALA A 32 10.34 23.66 26.99
CA ALA A 32 9.14 23.52 27.83
C ALA A 32 8.33 22.27 27.45
N PRO A 33 7.95 21.41 28.42
CA PRO A 33 7.04 20.28 28.18
C PRO A 33 5.56 20.69 28.12
N GLY A 34 5.22 21.90 28.59
CA GLY A 34 3.86 22.44 28.49
C GLY A 34 3.80 23.50 27.40
N ASP A 35 2.80 23.39 26.51
CA ASP A 35 2.47 24.42 25.55
C ASP A 35 1.28 25.26 26.05
N VAL A 36 1.62 26.36 26.73
CA VAL A 36 0.68 27.35 27.30
C VAL A 36 0.78 28.66 26.52
N ASP A 37 -0.37 29.27 26.21
CA ASP A 37 -0.42 30.60 25.63
C ASP A 37 -0.07 31.66 26.70
N LYS A 38 0.69 32.69 26.33
CA LYS A 38 1.22 33.73 27.25
C LYS A 38 0.15 34.56 27.93
N VAL A 39 -1.11 34.42 27.55
CA VAL A 39 -2.23 35.17 28.14
C VAL A 39 -2.51 34.74 29.59
N ASN A 40 -2.02 33.58 30.03
CA ASN A 40 -2.09 33.15 31.43
C ASN A 40 -0.72 33.31 32.14
N LEU A 41 -0.33 34.56 32.38
CA LEU A 41 0.98 34.99 32.90
C LEU A 41 1.36 34.46 34.29
N SER A 42 0.48 33.74 34.99
CA SER A 42 0.73 33.25 36.35
C SER A 42 1.46 31.90 36.42
N MET A 43 1.66 31.21 35.29
CA MET A 43 2.30 29.87 35.25
C MET A 43 3.44 29.74 34.22
N VAL A 44 3.85 30.82 33.55
CA VAL A 44 4.90 30.77 32.53
C VAL A 44 6.27 30.90 33.20
N ASN A 45 7.08 29.85 33.13
CA ASN A 45 8.52 29.98 33.35
C ASN A 45 9.11 30.70 32.12
N LEU A 46 9.39 31.99 32.26
CA LEU A 46 9.86 32.88 31.19
C LEU A 46 11.19 32.45 30.54
N ASP A 47 11.90 31.48 31.12
CA ASP A 47 13.20 30.99 30.63
C ASP A 47 13.09 29.77 29.71
N LYS A 48 11.88 29.23 29.47
CA LYS A 48 11.67 28.06 28.61
C LYS A 48 10.94 28.41 27.32
N MET A 49 11.34 27.77 26.22
CA MET A 49 10.70 27.91 24.90
C MET A 49 9.65 26.82 24.73
N THR A 50 8.38 27.18 24.51
CA THR A 50 7.34 26.22 24.13
C THR A 50 7.37 25.89 22.64
N LEU A 51 6.70 24.80 22.24
CA LEU A 51 6.58 24.44 20.83
C LEU A 51 5.85 25.52 20.02
N ARG A 52 4.75 26.08 20.54
CA ARG A 52 4.03 27.17 19.87
C ARG A 52 4.88 28.42 19.70
N GLU A 53 5.68 28.78 20.70
CA GLU A 53 6.60 29.91 20.58
C GLU A 53 7.68 29.66 19.54
N ALA A 54 8.25 28.44 19.50
CA ALA A 54 9.22 28.07 18.48
C ALA A 54 8.61 28.18 17.07
N ILE A 55 7.40 27.64 16.86
CA ILE A 55 6.67 27.75 15.59
C ILE A 55 6.41 29.21 15.21
N ALA A 56 6.01 30.04 16.18
CA ALA A 56 5.75 31.46 15.93
C ALA A 56 7.02 32.22 15.52
N LYS A 57 8.14 31.98 16.19
CA LYS A 57 9.42 32.68 15.97
C LYS A 57 10.19 32.19 14.75
N ALA A 58 10.08 30.92 14.39
CA ALA A 58 10.80 30.33 13.27
C ALA A 58 10.49 31.02 11.93
N GLY A 59 11.50 31.21 11.09
CA GLY A 59 11.34 31.60 9.68
C GLY A 59 10.92 30.43 8.80
N SER A 60 10.58 30.69 7.54
CA SER A 60 10.37 29.62 6.56
C SER A 60 11.72 28.92 6.29
N GLY A 61 11.71 27.59 6.30
CA GLY A 61 12.89 26.73 6.12
C GLY A 61 13.60 26.35 7.43
N ASP A 62 13.20 26.93 8.57
CA ASP A 62 13.81 26.64 9.87
C ASP A 62 13.47 25.25 10.39
N THR A 63 14.30 24.78 11.33
CA THR A 63 14.10 23.50 12.03
C THR A 63 13.80 23.75 13.51
N ILE A 64 12.79 23.05 14.03
CA ILE A 64 12.40 23.05 15.44
C ILE A 64 12.74 21.68 16.01
N VAL A 65 13.66 21.65 16.97
CA VAL A 65 14.09 20.44 17.69
C VAL A 65 13.66 20.50 19.15
N PHE A 66 13.73 19.37 19.84
CA PHE A 66 13.41 19.27 21.26
C PHE A 66 14.69 19.04 22.05
N SER A 67 14.82 19.69 23.21
CA SER A 67 15.95 19.40 24.11
C SER A 67 15.87 17.96 24.63
N GLU A 68 17.00 17.35 24.96
CA GLU A 68 17.11 15.91 25.32
C GLU A 68 16.17 15.48 26.46
N ASN A 69 15.79 16.41 27.35
CA ASN A 69 14.90 16.15 28.48
C ASN A 69 13.40 16.26 28.14
N ILE A 70 13.05 16.61 26.89
CA ILE A 70 11.67 16.73 26.43
C ILE A 70 11.29 15.46 25.69
N SER A 71 10.61 14.56 26.40
CA SER A 71 10.00 13.36 25.81
C SER A 71 8.53 13.57 25.40
N ALA A 72 7.88 14.60 25.95
CA ALA A 72 6.50 14.94 25.65
C ALA A 72 6.23 16.45 25.73
N VAL A 73 5.32 16.92 24.88
CA VAL A 73 4.73 18.25 24.86
C VAL A 73 3.21 18.14 24.98
N THR A 74 2.65 18.74 26.04
CA THR A 74 1.20 18.79 26.27
C THR A 74 0.63 20.12 25.77
N VAL A 75 -0.29 20.05 24.81
CA VAL A 75 -0.98 21.20 24.21
C VAL A 75 -2.31 21.42 24.91
N THR A 76 -2.47 22.56 25.59
CA THR A 76 -3.60 22.79 26.52
C THR A 76 -4.66 23.78 26.01
N TYR A 77 -4.34 24.58 24.99
CA TYR A 77 -5.16 25.73 24.62
C TYR A 77 -5.89 25.58 23.27
N ASN A 78 -5.13 25.55 22.17
CA ASN A 78 -5.66 25.41 20.82
C ASN A 78 -4.67 24.69 19.89
N THR A 79 -5.07 24.45 18.65
CA THR A 79 -4.23 23.83 17.62
C THR A 79 -2.89 24.57 17.45
N LEU A 80 -1.83 23.82 17.15
CA LEU A 80 -0.55 24.36 16.72
C LEU A 80 -0.61 24.70 15.22
N ASN A 81 -0.70 25.99 14.91
CA ASN A 81 -0.81 26.47 13.53
C ASN A 81 0.56 26.55 12.85
N VAL A 82 0.71 25.89 11.70
CA VAL A 82 1.89 25.95 10.83
C VAL A 82 1.46 26.42 9.44
N SER A 83 2.13 27.45 8.92
CA SER A 83 1.73 28.10 7.65
C SER A 83 2.94 28.52 6.79
N LYS A 84 4.06 27.86 6.99
CA LYS A 84 5.38 28.16 6.41
C LYS A 84 6.20 26.88 6.39
N ASP A 85 7.24 26.85 5.57
CA ASP A 85 8.09 25.67 5.46
C ASP A 85 8.79 25.47 6.80
N LEU A 86 8.67 24.29 7.40
CA LEU A 86 9.29 23.99 8.69
C LEU A 86 9.61 22.51 8.78
N THR A 87 10.74 22.20 9.41
CA THR A 87 10.97 20.86 9.96
C THR A 87 10.71 20.90 11.46
N ILE A 88 9.86 20.02 11.97
CA ILE A 88 9.53 19.90 13.40
C ILE A 88 9.81 18.48 13.85
N GLY A 89 10.80 18.30 14.72
CA GLY A 89 11.28 16.99 15.14
C GLY A 89 12.78 16.98 15.40
N GLY A 90 13.28 15.87 15.93
CA GLY A 90 14.70 15.73 16.27
C GLY A 90 15.19 14.28 16.17
N ASN A 91 16.31 13.99 16.84
CA ASN A 91 16.93 12.67 16.84
C ASN A 91 16.28 11.64 17.78
N THR A 92 15.36 12.09 18.63
CA THR A 92 14.63 11.23 19.56
C THR A 92 13.13 11.40 19.37
N LYS A 93 12.39 10.34 19.66
CA LYS A 93 10.93 10.34 19.56
C LYS A 93 10.31 11.24 20.63
N VAL A 94 9.49 12.20 20.22
CA VAL A 94 8.78 13.11 21.14
C VAL A 94 7.27 13.01 20.94
N THR A 95 6.53 12.85 22.03
CA THR A 95 5.07 12.90 21.99
C THR A 95 4.58 14.34 21.98
N VAL A 96 3.73 14.73 21.04
CA VAL A 96 2.99 15.98 21.05
C VAL A 96 1.51 15.63 21.16
N ALA A 97 0.91 15.94 22.30
CA ALA A 97 -0.45 15.50 22.60
C ALA A 97 -1.32 16.67 23.04
N ARG A 98 -2.56 16.71 22.54
CA ARG A 98 -3.58 17.54 23.17
C ARG A 98 -3.86 17.03 24.58
N ASP A 99 -4.01 17.94 25.53
CA ASP A 99 -4.44 17.62 26.88
C ASP A 99 -5.84 17.00 26.89
N SER A 100 -6.01 15.88 27.60
CA SER A 100 -7.27 15.13 27.68
C SER A 100 -8.05 15.41 28.96
N GLY A 101 -7.75 16.52 29.65
CA GLY A 101 -8.45 16.94 30.86
C GLY A 101 -9.92 17.28 30.59
N PRO A 102 -10.79 17.18 31.61
CA PRO A 102 -12.24 17.31 31.46
C PRO A 102 -12.72 18.71 31.04
N VAL A 103 -11.86 19.73 31.15
CA VAL A 103 -12.15 21.12 30.80
C VAL A 103 -11.43 21.60 29.54
N THR A 104 -10.61 20.75 28.92
CA THR A 104 -9.82 21.12 27.74
C THR A 104 -10.72 21.18 26.52
N GLN A 105 -10.66 22.30 25.79
CA GLN A 105 -11.46 22.50 24.59
C GLN A 105 -11.09 21.51 23.49
N GLU A 106 -12.02 21.21 22.60
CA GLU A 106 -11.79 20.35 21.44
C GLU A 106 -10.93 21.08 20.40
N PHE A 107 -9.86 20.43 19.93
CA PHE A 107 -9.04 20.89 18.82
C PHE A 107 -8.18 19.75 18.24
N SER A 108 -7.82 19.90 16.97
CA SER A 108 -6.75 19.14 16.32
C SER A 108 -5.39 19.49 16.92
N VAL A 109 -4.46 18.56 17.03
CA VAL A 109 -3.12 18.88 17.58
C VAL A 109 -2.39 19.90 16.71
N PHE A 110 -2.40 19.69 15.38
CA PHE A 110 -1.82 20.60 14.40
C PHE A 110 -2.83 21.01 13.32
N THR A 111 -2.66 22.24 12.83
CA THR A 111 -3.27 22.73 11.60
C THR A 111 -2.18 23.25 10.68
N VAL A 112 -2.06 22.66 9.49
CA VAL A 112 -1.12 23.09 8.47
C VAL A 112 -1.88 23.76 7.33
N SER A 113 -1.72 25.07 7.18
CA SER A 113 -2.48 25.89 6.21
C SER A 113 -1.63 26.41 5.04
N GLY A 114 -0.37 26.01 4.96
CA GLY A 114 0.54 26.34 3.87
C GLY A 114 1.98 25.92 4.17
N GLY A 115 2.81 25.88 3.13
CA GLY A 115 4.23 25.53 3.19
C GLY A 115 4.53 24.03 3.06
N ASP A 116 5.83 23.73 2.99
CA ASP A 116 6.40 22.38 3.02
C ASP A 116 6.81 22.03 4.47
N VAL A 117 5.97 21.25 5.15
CA VAL A 117 6.16 20.90 6.55
C VAL A 117 6.63 19.46 6.70
N VAL A 118 7.69 19.24 7.47
CA VAL A 118 8.20 17.91 7.78
C VAL A 118 8.11 17.65 9.28
N PHE A 119 7.29 16.68 9.67
CA PHE A 119 7.27 16.15 11.03
C PHE A 119 8.21 14.95 11.11
N LYS A 120 9.21 14.99 12.01
CA LYS A 120 10.18 13.90 12.19
C LYS A 120 10.10 13.31 13.59
N GLN A 121 9.96 11.99 13.67
CA GLN A 121 10.00 11.23 14.92
C GLN A 121 8.99 11.72 15.98
N LEU A 122 7.83 12.22 15.56
CA LEU A 122 6.81 12.67 16.50
C LEU A 122 5.79 11.57 16.77
N SER A 123 5.31 11.48 18.01
CA SER A 123 4.06 10.79 18.35
C SER A 123 2.96 11.83 18.50
N ILE A 124 2.00 11.90 17.58
CA ILE A 124 0.93 12.91 17.60
C ILE A 124 -0.35 12.25 18.12
N GLU A 125 -0.86 12.74 19.25
CA GLU A 125 -1.89 12.03 20.02
C GLU A 125 -2.97 12.91 20.65
N ASN A 126 -4.10 12.27 21.00
CA ASN A 126 -5.21 12.83 21.77
C ASN A 126 -5.89 14.07 21.18
N GLY A 127 -5.61 14.40 19.92
CA GLY A 127 -6.36 15.41 19.20
C GLY A 127 -7.83 14.98 19.08
N TYR A 128 -8.74 15.92 19.31
CA TYR A 128 -10.15 15.60 19.50
C TYR A 128 -11.03 16.74 18.96
N LEU A 129 -11.84 16.45 17.94
CA LEU A 129 -12.73 17.44 17.32
C LEU A 129 -14.00 16.77 16.76
N MET A 130 -15.05 16.60 17.57
CA MET A 130 -16.19 15.70 17.24
C MET A 130 -16.96 16.04 15.98
N ASN A 131 -16.96 17.31 15.57
CA ASN A 131 -17.67 17.80 14.38
C ASN A 131 -16.71 18.51 13.41
N GLY A 132 -15.42 18.18 13.48
CA GLY A 132 -14.41 18.78 12.63
C GLY A 132 -13.53 17.73 11.97
N THR A 133 -12.41 18.22 11.45
CA THR A 133 -11.52 17.43 10.61
C THR A 133 -10.18 17.22 11.28
N GLY A 134 -9.49 16.13 10.93
CA GLY A 134 -8.06 15.98 11.20
C GLY A 134 -7.75 15.97 12.68
N GLY A 135 -8.12 14.91 13.40
CA GLY A 135 -7.96 14.86 14.85
C GLY A 135 -6.51 15.10 15.26
N ALA A 136 -5.56 14.42 14.62
CA ALA A 136 -4.14 14.72 14.81
C ALA A 136 -3.73 15.98 14.04
N VAL A 137 -3.96 15.96 12.71
CA VAL A 137 -3.51 17.01 11.80
C VAL A 137 -4.58 17.32 10.76
N THR A 138 -4.95 18.60 10.66
CA THR A 138 -5.71 19.14 9.52
C THR A 138 -4.76 19.82 8.55
N ILE A 139 -4.86 19.52 7.25
CA ILE A 139 -3.98 20.02 6.19
C ILE A 139 -4.82 20.68 5.10
N ASP A 140 -4.53 21.95 4.83
CA ASP A 140 -5.21 22.76 3.81
C ASP A 140 -4.18 23.53 2.97
N ARG A 141 -4.15 23.29 1.64
CA ARG A 141 -3.22 23.89 0.68
C ARG A 141 -1.73 23.79 1.08
N ALA A 142 -1.32 22.64 1.60
CA ALA A 142 0.06 22.44 2.06
C ALA A 142 0.63 21.07 1.67
N ASN A 143 1.95 20.94 1.77
CA ASN A 143 2.64 19.65 1.65
C ASN A 143 3.15 19.24 3.03
N VAL A 144 2.82 18.03 3.47
CA VAL A 144 3.23 17.51 4.77
C VAL A 144 3.92 16.17 4.59
N THR A 145 5.13 16.04 5.14
CA THR A 145 5.85 14.76 5.23
C THR A 145 5.96 14.33 6.69
N PHE A 146 5.51 13.11 6.99
CA PHE A 146 5.73 12.43 8.25
C PHE A 146 6.88 11.43 8.08
N GLU A 147 7.98 11.63 8.80
CA GLU A 147 9.15 10.74 8.77
C GLU A 147 9.34 10.05 10.12
N SER A 148 9.22 8.72 10.15
CA SER A 148 9.37 7.93 11.38
C SER A 148 8.42 8.35 12.51
N CYS A 149 7.24 8.84 12.15
CA CYS A 149 6.25 9.33 13.10
C CYS A 149 5.32 8.22 13.58
N THR A 150 4.54 8.55 14.61
CA THR A 150 3.40 7.77 15.07
C THR A 150 2.19 8.70 15.20
N ILE A 151 1.06 8.32 14.60
CA ILE A 151 -0.19 9.07 14.73
C ILE A 151 -1.21 8.14 15.38
N GLN A 152 -1.59 8.41 16.62
CA GLN A 152 -2.43 7.49 17.39
C GLN A 152 -3.40 8.17 18.35
N ARG A 153 -4.52 7.49 18.64
CA ARG A 153 -5.53 7.92 19.62
C ARG A 153 -6.11 9.32 19.34
N ASN A 154 -6.19 9.70 18.07
CA ASN A 154 -6.83 10.95 17.67
C ASN A 154 -8.25 10.69 17.20
N LYS A 155 -9.13 11.67 17.40
CA LYS A 155 -10.55 11.57 17.05
C LYS A 155 -11.04 12.83 16.35
N ALA A 156 -11.76 12.64 15.24
CA ALA A 156 -12.46 13.72 14.53
C ALA A 156 -13.73 13.18 13.88
N ASP A 157 -14.47 14.05 13.18
CA ASP A 157 -15.57 13.58 12.32
C ASP A 157 -15.04 12.94 11.03
N LEU A 158 -14.10 13.64 10.38
CA LEU A 158 -13.40 13.19 9.19
C LEU A 158 -11.89 13.22 9.42
N GLY A 159 -11.17 12.14 9.08
CA GLY A 159 -9.73 12.13 9.22
C GLY A 159 -9.31 12.06 10.70
N GLY A 160 -9.66 10.97 11.40
CA GLY A 160 -9.35 10.83 12.82
C GLY A 160 -7.88 11.09 13.13
N GLY A 161 -6.98 10.50 12.33
CA GLY A 161 -5.57 10.85 12.28
C GLY A 161 -5.34 12.12 11.45
N VAL A 162 -5.44 11.99 10.13
CA VAL A 162 -5.10 13.07 9.19
C VAL A 162 -6.29 13.39 8.29
N TYR A 163 -6.60 14.68 8.15
CA TYR A 163 -7.46 15.19 7.11
C TYR A 163 -6.65 16.10 6.18
N ALA A 164 -6.77 15.90 4.87
CA ALA A 164 -6.11 16.71 3.86
C ALA A 164 -7.08 17.15 2.77
N ALA A 165 -7.05 18.43 2.40
CA ALA A 165 -7.95 18.99 1.40
C ALA A 165 -7.27 20.02 0.49
N ASN A 166 -7.99 20.49 -0.53
CA ASN A 166 -7.61 21.60 -1.40
C ASN A 166 -6.22 21.43 -2.05
N SER A 167 -6.02 20.26 -2.66
CA SER A 167 -4.77 19.87 -3.35
C SER A 167 -3.55 19.70 -2.45
N SER A 168 -3.77 19.43 -1.16
CA SER A 168 -2.68 19.11 -0.22
C SER A 168 -2.03 17.77 -0.53
N ASN A 169 -0.71 17.68 -0.37
CA ASN A 169 0.03 16.44 -0.54
C ASN A 169 0.58 15.95 0.80
N VAL A 170 0.29 14.69 1.14
CA VAL A 170 0.72 14.08 2.39
C VAL A 170 1.58 12.88 2.11
N LYS A 171 2.79 12.85 2.65
CA LYS A 171 3.71 11.73 2.53
C LYS A 171 4.01 11.13 3.88
N PHE A 172 3.92 9.81 3.97
CA PHE A 172 4.26 9.01 5.14
C PHE A 172 5.47 8.15 4.79
N VAL A 173 6.59 8.35 5.50
CA VAL A 173 7.83 7.59 5.35
C VAL A 173 8.13 6.89 6.66
N SER A 174 8.12 5.55 6.65
CA SER A 174 8.35 4.73 7.84
C SER A 174 7.47 5.16 9.03
N THR A 175 6.24 5.58 8.76
CA THR A 175 5.32 6.13 9.75
C THR A 175 4.21 5.13 10.06
N SER A 176 3.83 5.07 11.34
CA SER A 176 2.73 4.23 11.80
C SER A 176 1.52 5.08 12.17
N VAL A 177 0.36 4.74 11.61
CA VAL A 177 -0.94 5.34 11.94
C VAL A 177 -1.81 4.23 12.51
N PHE A 178 -2.29 4.37 13.75
CA PHE A 178 -3.10 3.34 14.38
C PHE A 178 -4.00 3.87 15.48
N LYS A 179 -5.12 3.16 15.73
CA LYS A 179 -6.08 3.49 16.81
C LYS A 179 -6.59 4.94 16.77
N ASN A 180 -6.69 5.53 15.59
CA ASN A 180 -7.41 6.77 15.40
C ASN A 180 -8.89 6.46 15.14
N ASN A 181 -9.77 7.43 15.33
CA ASN A 181 -11.22 7.23 15.21
C ASN A 181 -11.85 8.38 14.42
N ALA A 182 -12.66 8.06 13.43
CA ALA A 182 -13.57 9.00 12.79
C ALA A 182 -15.01 8.66 13.20
N THR A 183 -15.86 9.67 13.38
CA THR A 183 -17.31 9.41 13.54
C THR A 183 -18.02 9.21 12.20
N THR A 184 -17.48 9.78 11.12
CA THR A 184 -18.04 9.66 9.77
C THR A 184 -17.11 8.93 8.80
N ASP A 185 -15.85 9.33 8.62
CA ASP A 185 -14.99 8.65 7.65
C ASP A 185 -13.50 8.94 7.83
N GLY A 186 -12.68 7.97 7.42
CA GLY A 186 -11.23 8.11 7.38
C GLY A 186 -10.63 8.15 8.79
N SER A 187 -10.87 7.14 9.64
CA SER A 187 -10.22 7.10 10.97
C SER A 187 -8.72 7.30 10.89
N ALA A 188 -8.04 6.69 9.93
CA ALA A 188 -6.62 6.95 9.69
C ALA A 188 -6.45 8.25 8.89
N ILE A 189 -7.03 8.28 7.68
CA ILE A 189 -6.78 9.31 6.68
C ILE A 189 -8.06 9.63 5.92
N TYR A 190 -8.37 10.92 5.79
CA TYR A 190 -9.39 11.44 4.88
C TYR A 190 -8.75 12.40 3.88
N LEU A 191 -8.83 12.06 2.59
CA LEU A 191 -8.30 12.87 1.49
C LEU A 191 -9.43 13.47 0.65
N LYS A 192 -9.50 14.79 0.63
CA LYS A 192 -10.44 15.60 -0.15
C LYS A 192 -9.68 16.49 -1.15
N GLY A 193 -8.93 15.84 -2.04
CA GLY A 193 -8.14 16.47 -3.10
C GLY A 193 -6.65 16.50 -2.77
N GLY A 194 -5.82 16.43 -3.81
CA GLY A 194 -4.37 16.30 -3.69
C GLY A 194 -3.91 14.85 -3.70
N SER A 195 -2.93 14.50 -2.86
CA SER A 195 -2.39 13.14 -2.82
C SER A 195 -1.95 12.64 -1.45
N VAL A 196 -2.01 11.33 -1.25
CA VAL A 196 -1.41 10.63 -0.11
C VAL A 196 -0.39 9.61 -0.65
N GLU A 197 0.82 9.62 -0.11
CA GLU A 197 1.88 8.65 -0.41
C GLU A 197 2.27 7.90 0.87
N LEU A 198 2.16 6.57 0.84
CA LEU A 198 2.65 5.66 1.88
C LEU A 198 3.92 4.98 1.39
N GLN A 199 5.02 5.19 2.09
CA GLN A 199 6.31 4.55 1.83
C GLN A 199 6.80 3.84 3.08
N ASN A 200 6.94 2.52 3.02
CA ASN A 200 7.33 1.70 4.16
C ASN A 200 6.50 1.98 5.43
N SER A 201 5.23 2.34 5.25
CA SER A 201 4.37 2.85 6.32
C SER A 201 3.26 1.87 6.67
N VAL A 202 2.72 2.00 7.87
CA VAL A 202 1.76 1.03 8.44
C VAL A 202 0.49 1.74 8.87
N ILE A 203 -0.66 1.25 8.38
CA ILE A 203 -2.00 1.63 8.82
C ILE A 203 -2.62 0.42 9.53
N ASP A 204 -2.72 0.48 10.86
CA ASP A 204 -3.00 -0.70 11.68
C ASP A 204 -4.11 -0.49 12.71
N GLY A 205 -4.94 -1.51 12.90
CA GLY A 205 -5.79 -1.64 14.09
C GLY A 205 -6.85 -0.56 14.24
N HIS A 206 -7.38 -0.02 13.13
CA HIS A 206 -8.51 0.91 13.18
C HIS A 206 -9.81 0.13 13.24
N SER A 207 -10.68 0.50 14.18
CA SER A 207 -12.03 -0.01 14.28
C SER A 207 -12.99 1.12 13.94
N ASP A 208 -13.40 1.19 12.68
CA ASP A 208 -14.25 2.26 12.17
C ASP A 208 -15.66 1.74 11.88
N LYS A 209 -16.62 2.67 11.90
CA LYS A 209 -17.95 2.43 11.37
C LYS A 209 -17.91 2.37 9.85
N TYR A 210 -17.16 3.26 9.20
CA TYR A 210 -17.15 3.39 7.74
C TYR A 210 -15.77 3.08 7.16
N ASN A 211 -14.97 4.07 6.76
CA ASN A 211 -13.71 3.80 6.07
C ASN A 211 -12.49 4.16 6.92
N VAL A 212 -11.43 3.34 6.87
CA VAL A 212 -10.17 3.66 7.57
C VAL A 212 -9.38 4.70 6.81
N ILE A 213 -9.27 4.51 5.50
CA ILE A 213 -8.76 5.47 4.54
C ILE A 213 -9.89 5.82 3.58
N LYS A 214 -10.27 7.09 3.54
CA LYS A 214 -11.23 7.62 2.57
C LYS A 214 -10.52 8.53 1.58
N VAL A 215 -10.55 8.17 0.30
CA VAL A 215 -10.14 9.02 -0.80
C VAL A 215 -11.40 9.54 -1.49
N GLU A 216 -11.85 10.73 -1.10
CA GLU A 216 -13.00 11.39 -1.72
C GLU A 216 -12.61 11.98 -3.08
N GLN A 217 -11.44 12.60 -3.16
CA GLN A 217 -10.88 13.21 -4.37
C GLN A 217 -9.35 13.11 -4.36
N GLY A 218 -8.73 13.02 -5.53
CA GLY A 218 -7.27 12.93 -5.67
C GLY A 218 -6.76 11.50 -5.80
N LYS A 219 -5.55 11.24 -5.29
CA LYS A 219 -4.91 9.93 -5.43
C LYS A 219 -4.24 9.44 -4.15
N ILE A 220 -4.18 8.13 -3.98
CA ILE A 220 -3.36 7.46 -2.98
C ILE A 220 -2.37 6.52 -3.64
N ILE A 221 -1.12 6.56 -3.18
CA ILE A 221 -0.02 5.73 -3.66
C ILE A 221 0.59 5.01 -2.46
N GLY A 222 0.74 3.69 -2.54
CA GLY A 222 1.41 2.87 -1.53
C GLY A 222 2.57 2.09 -2.13
N SER A 223 3.71 2.12 -1.44
CA SER A 223 4.89 1.33 -1.76
C SER A 223 5.46 0.71 -0.49
N GLN A 224 5.71 -0.61 -0.53
CA GLN A 224 6.27 -1.35 0.61
C GLN A 224 5.48 -1.12 1.92
N SER A 225 4.19 -0.85 1.81
CA SER A 225 3.36 -0.40 2.91
C SER A 225 2.35 -1.46 3.32
N ARG A 226 1.84 -1.35 4.55
CA ARG A 226 0.98 -2.36 5.16
C ARG A 226 -0.32 -1.73 5.64
N ILE A 227 -1.45 -2.24 5.19
CA ILE A 227 -2.79 -1.88 5.67
C ILE A 227 -3.37 -3.12 6.33
N ILE A 228 -3.34 -3.18 7.66
CA ILE A 228 -3.50 -4.43 8.39
C ILE A 228 -4.41 -4.31 9.62
N ASN A 229 -5.05 -5.42 9.98
CA ASN A 229 -5.88 -5.56 11.18
C ASN A 229 -6.96 -4.47 11.32
N ASN A 230 -7.45 -3.94 10.21
CA ASN A 230 -8.48 -2.91 10.22
C ASN A 230 -9.87 -3.55 10.20
N ALA A 231 -10.75 -3.09 11.09
CA ALA A 231 -12.10 -3.59 11.23
C ALA A 231 -13.12 -2.50 10.90
N VAL A 232 -13.88 -2.71 9.83
CA VAL A 232 -14.98 -1.85 9.40
C VAL A 232 -16.30 -2.55 9.67
N THR A 233 -17.16 -1.88 10.44
CA THR A 233 -18.37 -2.50 11.00
C THR A 233 -19.69 -2.12 10.30
N SER A 234 -19.70 -1.10 9.45
CA SER A 234 -20.83 -0.73 8.58
C SER A 234 -20.38 -0.71 7.10
N LYS A 235 -21.20 -0.14 6.20
CA LYS A 235 -20.92 -0.05 4.75
C LYS A 235 -19.64 0.74 4.47
N GLY A 236 -18.54 0.04 4.29
CA GLY A 236 -17.23 0.62 4.07
C GLY A 236 -16.16 -0.47 3.94
N SER A 237 -14.94 -0.01 3.73
CA SER A 237 -13.73 -0.80 3.48
C SER A 237 -12.52 -0.16 4.17
N PRO A 238 -11.41 -0.87 4.42
CA PRO A 238 -10.20 -0.24 4.94
C PRO A 238 -9.68 0.86 4.02
N LEU A 239 -9.74 0.67 2.70
CA LEU A 239 -9.46 1.72 1.73
C LEU A 239 -10.64 1.89 0.77
N ASN A 240 -11.32 3.02 0.87
CA ASN A 240 -12.42 3.39 -0.02
C ASN A 240 -12.04 4.58 -0.90
N ALA A 241 -12.16 4.41 -2.22
CA ALA A 241 -11.80 5.43 -3.19
C ALA A 241 -12.98 5.77 -4.11
N SER A 242 -13.43 7.03 -4.05
CA SER A 242 -14.59 7.54 -4.79
C SER A 242 -14.35 7.62 -6.31
N ALA A 243 -15.41 7.87 -7.08
CA ALA A 243 -15.30 8.05 -8.53
C ALA A 243 -14.34 9.20 -8.90
N GLY A 244 -13.57 9.02 -9.98
CA GLY A 244 -12.58 10.00 -10.44
C GLY A 244 -11.27 10.03 -9.65
N THR A 245 -11.10 9.12 -8.68
CA THR A 245 -9.85 8.99 -7.91
C THR A 245 -8.89 7.96 -8.53
N THR A 246 -7.64 7.95 -8.05
CA THR A 246 -6.65 6.94 -8.42
C THR A 246 -6.06 6.28 -7.17
N VAL A 247 -6.01 4.94 -7.19
CA VAL A 247 -5.41 4.12 -6.15
C VAL A 247 -4.28 3.33 -6.77
N GLU A 248 -3.05 3.50 -6.28
CA GLU A 248 -1.90 2.72 -6.74
C GLU A 248 -1.19 2.05 -5.57
N PHE A 249 -1.05 0.73 -5.59
CA PHE A 249 -0.26 0.00 -4.60
C PHE A 249 0.74 -0.93 -5.25
N ARG A 250 1.99 -0.87 -4.78
CA ARG A 250 3.08 -1.75 -5.20
C ARG A 250 3.78 -2.37 -4.02
N ASN A 251 4.19 -3.64 -4.15
CA ASN A 251 5.03 -4.30 -3.14
C ASN A 251 4.42 -4.20 -1.73
N SER A 252 3.09 -4.20 -1.62
CA SER A 252 2.38 -3.82 -0.38
C SER A 252 1.48 -4.96 0.10
N THR A 253 1.12 -4.91 1.38
CA THR A 253 0.33 -5.97 2.02
C THR A 253 -0.96 -5.40 2.59
N PHE A 254 -2.06 -6.08 2.29
CA PHE A 254 -3.34 -5.93 2.94
C PHE A 254 -3.64 -7.25 3.66
N SER A 255 -3.81 -7.21 4.98
CA SER A 255 -3.99 -8.46 5.72
C SER A 255 -4.80 -8.32 7.00
N ASN A 256 -5.57 -9.36 7.31
CA ASN A 256 -6.43 -9.42 8.50
C ASN A 256 -7.40 -8.24 8.60
N ASN A 257 -7.74 -7.62 7.47
CA ASN A 257 -8.78 -6.63 7.46
C ASN A 257 -10.14 -7.32 7.37
N THR A 258 -11.12 -6.68 7.97
CA THR A 258 -12.51 -7.14 8.02
C THR A 258 -13.41 -5.96 7.67
N ALA A 259 -14.36 -6.18 6.79
CA ALA A 259 -15.23 -5.13 6.27
C ALA A 259 -16.58 -5.71 5.85
N THR A 260 -17.54 -4.82 5.61
CA THR A 260 -18.82 -5.22 5.01
C THR A 260 -18.79 -5.14 3.49
N GLU A 261 -17.86 -4.40 2.90
CA GLU A 261 -17.64 -4.27 1.45
C GLU A 261 -16.13 -4.19 1.20
N GLY A 262 -15.55 -4.98 0.29
CA GLY A 262 -14.13 -4.91 -0.07
C GLY A 262 -13.17 -5.09 1.12
N ALA A 263 -12.69 -6.31 1.39
CA ALA A 263 -11.90 -6.56 2.60
C ALA A 263 -10.63 -5.70 2.68
N GLY A 264 -10.01 -5.38 1.54
CA GLY A 264 -8.86 -4.47 1.46
C GLY A 264 -9.24 -3.13 0.82
N ILE A 265 -9.68 -3.17 -0.44
CA ILE A 265 -9.92 -1.99 -1.27
C ILE A 265 -11.30 -2.04 -1.92
N THR A 266 -12.09 -0.97 -1.76
CA THR A 266 -13.24 -0.68 -2.62
C THR A 266 -12.92 0.53 -3.50
N SER A 267 -12.97 0.36 -4.82
CA SER A 267 -12.67 1.43 -5.79
C SER A 267 -13.83 1.69 -6.74
N TYR A 268 -14.21 2.97 -6.82
CA TYR A 268 -15.07 3.54 -7.84
C TYR A 268 -14.27 4.30 -8.91
N GLY A 269 -12.92 4.30 -8.80
CA GLY A 269 -11.99 5.02 -9.67
C GLY A 269 -11.00 4.10 -10.39
N ALA A 270 -9.86 4.64 -10.80
CA ALA A 270 -8.77 3.87 -11.39
C ALA A 270 -7.97 3.15 -10.28
N LEU A 271 -7.76 1.85 -10.44
CA LEU A 271 -7.01 1.01 -9.50
C LEU A 271 -5.81 0.37 -10.22
N LEU A 272 -4.64 0.50 -9.63
CA LEU A 272 -3.45 -0.24 -10.01
C LEU A 272 -2.87 -0.97 -8.79
N VAL A 273 -2.77 -2.30 -8.90
CA VAL A 273 -2.23 -3.18 -7.88
C VAL A 273 -1.17 -4.05 -8.52
N GLU A 274 0.06 -3.98 -8.02
CA GLU A 274 1.20 -4.68 -8.58
C GLU A 274 2.08 -5.29 -7.49
N ASN A 275 2.36 -6.59 -7.59
CA ASN A 275 3.19 -7.27 -6.60
C ASN A 275 2.70 -7.08 -5.16
N CYS A 276 1.39 -7.19 -4.95
CA CYS A 276 0.77 -7.03 -3.65
C CYS A 276 0.25 -8.36 -3.11
N VAL A 277 0.10 -8.41 -1.79
CA VAL A 277 -0.49 -9.56 -1.08
C VAL A 277 -1.76 -9.11 -0.38
N PHE A 278 -2.87 -9.77 -0.69
CA PHE A 278 -4.15 -9.65 0.01
C PHE A 278 -4.39 -10.96 0.74
N ASN A 279 -4.10 -10.98 2.04
CA ASN A 279 -4.33 -12.12 2.91
C ASN A 279 -5.39 -11.75 3.94
N GLU A 280 -6.64 -11.78 3.52
CA GLU A 280 -7.72 -11.13 4.24
C GLU A 280 -8.49 -12.07 5.14
N GLY A 281 -9.14 -11.48 6.14
CA GLY A 281 -9.95 -12.22 7.09
C GLY A 281 -11.34 -12.51 6.56
N LYS A 282 -12.31 -12.42 7.47
CA LYS A 282 -13.72 -12.62 7.17
C LYS A 282 -14.39 -11.29 6.82
N THR A 283 -15.09 -11.22 5.69
CA THR A 283 -15.99 -10.11 5.35
C THR A 283 -17.44 -10.57 5.29
N SER A 284 -18.37 -9.64 5.52
CA SER A 284 -19.80 -9.90 5.39
C SER A 284 -20.38 -9.47 4.04
N GLY A 285 -19.56 -9.02 3.09
CA GLY A 285 -20.01 -8.67 1.74
C GLY A 285 -18.97 -8.98 0.67
N SER A 286 -19.05 -8.28 -0.46
CA SER A 286 -18.35 -8.64 -1.69
C SER A 286 -16.87 -8.26 -1.74
N GLY A 287 -16.07 -9.01 -2.50
CA GLY A 287 -14.68 -8.68 -2.82
C GLY A 287 -13.74 -8.89 -1.64
N GLY A 288 -13.31 -10.12 -1.39
CA GLY A 288 -12.55 -10.43 -0.19
C GLY A 288 -11.11 -9.92 -0.16
N GLY A 289 -10.65 -9.26 -1.21
CA GLY A 289 -9.52 -8.34 -1.20
C GLY A 289 -9.86 -7.03 -1.91
N ILE A 290 -10.40 -7.13 -3.13
CA ILE A 290 -10.74 -5.96 -3.96
C ILE A 290 -12.20 -6.03 -4.41
N LEU A 291 -12.90 -4.90 -4.30
CA LEU A 291 -14.20 -4.64 -4.92
C LEU A 291 -14.07 -3.47 -5.92
N LEU A 292 -14.40 -3.73 -7.18
CA LEU A 292 -14.46 -2.73 -8.26
C LEU A 292 -15.91 -2.40 -8.59
N GLU A 293 -16.29 -1.13 -8.42
CA GLU A 293 -17.67 -0.64 -8.56
C GLU A 293 -17.84 0.38 -9.69
N ASN A 294 -19.08 0.56 -10.16
CA ASN A 294 -19.57 1.65 -11.03
C ASN A 294 -18.53 2.37 -11.92
N GLY A 295 -18.19 1.80 -13.08
CA GLY A 295 -17.32 2.46 -14.05
C GLY A 295 -15.83 2.48 -13.68
N SER A 296 -15.45 1.85 -12.56
CA SER A 296 -14.05 1.67 -12.18
C SER A 296 -13.27 0.82 -13.21
N SER A 297 -11.96 1.02 -13.20
CA SER A 297 -11.02 0.23 -14.00
C SER A 297 -9.89 -0.28 -13.12
N GLY A 298 -9.63 -1.58 -13.19
CA GLY A 298 -8.56 -2.24 -12.44
C GLY A 298 -7.44 -2.75 -13.36
N ASN A 299 -6.19 -2.49 -12.99
CA ASN A 299 -5.02 -3.20 -13.49
C ASN A 299 -4.37 -3.91 -12.30
N ILE A 300 -4.51 -5.23 -12.23
CA ILE A 300 -4.14 -6.04 -11.08
C ILE A 300 -3.17 -7.11 -11.56
N ARG A 301 -1.92 -7.06 -11.10
CA ARG A 301 -0.88 -7.95 -11.62
C ARG A 301 0.15 -8.41 -10.61
N TYR A 302 0.74 -9.57 -10.88
CA TYR A 302 1.79 -10.17 -10.05
C TYR A 302 1.40 -10.30 -8.57
N SER A 303 0.10 -10.41 -8.28
CA SER A 303 -0.43 -10.27 -6.93
C SER A 303 -1.07 -11.57 -6.43
N ILE A 304 -1.11 -11.72 -5.11
CA ILE A 304 -1.61 -12.91 -4.43
C ILE A 304 -2.85 -12.52 -3.61
N PHE A 305 -3.93 -13.29 -3.78
CA PHE A 305 -5.17 -13.20 -3.01
C PHE A 305 -5.38 -14.52 -2.29
N SER A 306 -5.37 -14.51 -0.97
CA SER A 306 -5.46 -15.75 -0.19
C SER A 306 -6.32 -15.64 1.06
N ASN A 307 -6.92 -16.78 1.42
CA ASN A 307 -7.63 -17.02 2.68
C ASN A 307 -8.80 -16.08 2.98
N ALA A 308 -9.23 -15.29 2.00
CA ALA A 308 -10.35 -14.40 2.17
C ALA A 308 -11.65 -15.21 2.29
N THR A 309 -12.43 -14.91 3.32
CA THR A 309 -13.73 -15.55 3.57
C THR A 309 -14.84 -14.52 3.46
N VAL A 310 -15.56 -14.52 2.35
CA VAL A 310 -16.62 -13.55 2.08
C VAL A 310 -18.00 -14.19 2.16
N ALA A 311 -18.97 -13.41 2.65
CA ALA A 311 -20.36 -13.85 2.72
C ALA A 311 -21.11 -13.71 1.39
N ASP A 312 -20.68 -12.83 0.49
CA ASP A 312 -21.29 -12.57 -0.82
C ASP A 312 -20.37 -13.04 -1.96
N ASP A 313 -19.98 -12.17 -2.89
CA ASP A 313 -19.41 -12.59 -4.17
C ASP A 313 -17.91 -12.25 -4.26
N GLY A 314 -17.13 -13.10 -4.96
CA GLY A 314 -15.73 -12.85 -5.28
C GLY A 314 -14.79 -12.94 -4.07
N GLY A 315 -14.27 -14.14 -3.80
CA GLY A 315 -13.49 -14.35 -2.58
C GLY A 315 -12.18 -13.57 -2.57
N GLY A 316 -11.48 -13.44 -3.69
CA GLY A 316 -10.37 -12.48 -3.84
C GLY A 316 -10.82 -11.16 -4.43
N ILE A 317 -11.50 -11.19 -5.58
CA ILE A 317 -11.91 -9.99 -6.32
C ILE A 317 -13.37 -10.08 -6.75
N HIS A 318 -14.14 -9.00 -6.58
CA HIS A 318 -15.42 -8.82 -7.24
C HIS A 318 -15.36 -7.62 -8.20
N ILE A 319 -15.70 -7.87 -9.46
CA ILE A 319 -15.90 -6.84 -10.50
C ILE A 319 -17.40 -6.66 -10.73
N ALA A 320 -17.95 -5.53 -10.30
CA ALA A 320 -19.37 -5.22 -10.44
C ALA A 320 -19.77 -4.90 -11.90
N SER A 321 -21.08 -4.77 -12.12
CA SER A 321 -21.61 -4.34 -13.42
C SER A 321 -21.06 -2.96 -13.82
N ASN A 322 -20.69 -2.81 -15.09
CA ASN A 322 -20.03 -1.62 -15.66
C ASN A 322 -18.62 -1.32 -15.14
N ALA A 323 -18.03 -2.17 -14.28
CA ALA A 323 -16.61 -2.10 -13.97
C ALA A 323 -15.79 -2.91 -14.98
N SER A 324 -14.49 -2.63 -15.05
CA SER A 324 -13.56 -3.39 -15.89
C SER A 324 -12.28 -3.74 -15.15
N ALA A 325 -11.67 -4.89 -15.48
CA ALA A 325 -10.37 -5.25 -14.93
C ALA A 325 -9.48 -5.99 -15.94
N THR A 326 -8.19 -5.67 -15.93
CA THR A 326 -7.13 -6.57 -16.41
C THR A 326 -6.51 -7.24 -15.19
N ILE A 327 -6.55 -8.57 -15.16
CA ILE A 327 -5.96 -9.38 -14.10
C ILE A 327 -4.88 -10.23 -14.74
N ASP A 328 -3.62 -9.98 -14.41
CA ASP A 328 -2.48 -10.58 -15.11
C ASP A 328 -1.49 -11.22 -14.15
N THR A 329 -1.16 -12.49 -14.35
CA THR A 329 -0.14 -13.17 -13.55
C THR A 329 -0.46 -13.10 -12.05
N CYS A 330 -1.69 -13.45 -11.68
CA CYS A 330 -2.18 -13.39 -10.29
C CYS A 330 -2.49 -14.79 -9.76
N THR A 331 -2.29 -14.97 -8.44
CA THR A 331 -2.58 -16.22 -7.73
C THR A 331 -3.73 -16.05 -6.76
N PHE A 332 -4.68 -16.99 -6.78
CA PHE A 332 -5.82 -17.07 -5.88
C PHE A 332 -5.82 -18.40 -5.13
N LEU A 333 -5.67 -18.35 -3.81
CA LEU A 333 -5.50 -19.54 -2.98
C LEU A 333 -6.47 -19.57 -1.79
N ASN A 334 -7.20 -20.68 -1.62
CA ASN A 334 -8.02 -20.93 -0.42
C ASN A 334 -9.07 -19.84 -0.12
N ASN A 335 -9.57 -19.14 -1.13
CA ASN A 335 -10.58 -18.11 -0.94
C ASN A 335 -11.98 -18.74 -0.94
N LEU A 336 -12.89 -18.22 -0.11
CA LEU A 336 -14.26 -18.72 0.07
C LEU A 336 -15.27 -17.61 -0.20
N ALA A 337 -16.22 -17.86 -1.12
CA ALA A 337 -17.31 -16.93 -1.47
C ALA A 337 -18.63 -17.66 -1.75
N ASN A 338 -19.71 -16.92 -2.03
CA ASN A 338 -20.94 -17.47 -2.60
C ASN A 338 -20.76 -17.83 -4.08
N TYR A 339 -20.13 -16.96 -4.87
CA TYR A 339 -19.83 -17.18 -6.29
C TYR A 339 -18.40 -16.76 -6.56
N GLY A 340 -17.66 -17.54 -7.36
CA GLY A 340 -16.29 -17.20 -7.73
C GLY A 340 -15.37 -17.16 -6.52
N GLY A 341 -14.99 -18.31 -5.98
CA GLY A 341 -14.12 -18.38 -4.80
C GLY A 341 -12.84 -17.56 -4.98
N ALA A 342 -12.20 -17.64 -6.15
CA ALA A 342 -11.10 -16.76 -6.54
C ALA A 342 -11.60 -15.36 -6.93
N PHE A 343 -12.40 -15.26 -7.98
CA PHE A 343 -13.01 -13.98 -8.34
C PHE A 343 -14.35 -14.13 -9.08
N PHE A 344 -15.17 -13.10 -8.96
CA PHE A 344 -16.49 -13.00 -9.56
C PHE A 344 -16.59 -11.78 -10.47
N ASN A 345 -17.14 -11.97 -11.69
CA ASN A 345 -17.26 -10.92 -12.68
C ASN A 345 -18.71 -10.73 -13.16
N ARG A 346 -19.20 -9.48 -13.11
CA ARG A 346 -20.40 -8.98 -13.79
C ARG A 346 -20.12 -7.83 -14.76
N GLY A 347 -18.85 -7.48 -14.95
CA GLY A 347 -18.37 -6.44 -15.84
C GLY A 347 -17.53 -7.00 -16.99
N THR A 348 -16.49 -6.26 -17.38
CA THR A 348 -15.54 -6.69 -18.43
C THR A 348 -14.21 -7.10 -17.82
N VAL A 349 -13.75 -8.33 -18.09
CA VAL A 349 -12.47 -8.82 -17.54
C VAL A 349 -11.57 -9.37 -18.64
N ASN A 350 -10.30 -8.98 -18.62
CA ASN A 350 -9.23 -9.69 -19.29
C ASN A 350 -8.33 -10.35 -18.25
N ALA A 351 -8.47 -11.66 -18.09
CA ALA A 351 -7.70 -12.48 -17.18
C ALA A 351 -6.65 -13.28 -17.95
N ASN A 352 -5.37 -13.10 -17.63
CA ASN A 352 -4.25 -13.79 -18.25
C ASN A 352 -3.31 -14.36 -17.18
N ALA A 353 -2.81 -15.58 -17.41
CA ALA A 353 -1.85 -16.23 -16.52
C ALA A 353 -2.34 -16.32 -15.06
N ILE A 354 -3.60 -16.70 -14.86
CA ILE A 354 -4.18 -16.85 -13.53
C ILE A 354 -3.91 -18.25 -12.99
N THR A 355 -3.47 -18.32 -11.73
CA THR A 355 -3.40 -19.57 -10.96
C THR A 355 -4.47 -19.53 -9.88
N ALA A 356 -5.50 -20.38 -9.98
CA ALA A 356 -6.57 -20.48 -8.98
C ALA A 356 -6.64 -21.90 -8.39
N VAL A 357 -6.31 -22.01 -7.11
CA VAL A 357 -6.17 -23.29 -6.41
C VAL A 357 -6.95 -23.32 -5.10
N ASN A 358 -7.65 -24.42 -4.84
CA ASN A 358 -8.35 -24.70 -3.58
C ASN A 358 -9.36 -23.61 -3.15
N ASN A 359 -9.85 -22.82 -4.09
CA ASN A 359 -10.89 -21.85 -3.82
C ASN A 359 -12.24 -22.58 -3.74
N THR A 360 -13.14 -22.03 -2.92
CA THR A 360 -14.44 -22.60 -2.68
C THR A 360 -15.53 -21.57 -2.94
N ALA A 361 -16.51 -21.93 -3.76
CA ALA A 361 -17.76 -21.18 -3.89
C ALA A 361 -18.91 -21.96 -3.23
N LYS A 362 -19.84 -21.27 -2.56
CA LYS A 362 -21.06 -21.89 -2.04
C LYS A 362 -21.97 -22.35 -3.18
N PHE A 363 -22.04 -21.57 -4.26
CA PHE A 363 -22.95 -21.79 -5.38
C PHE A 363 -22.22 -22.20 -6.66
N TYR A 364 -21.66 -21.28 -7.44
CA TYR A 364 -21.09 -21.58 -8.76
C TYR A 364 -19.68 -21.02 -8.93
N GLY A 365 -18.88 -21.66 -9.79
CA GLY A 365 -17.53 -21.22 -10.12
C GLY A 365 -16.63 -21.32 -8.91
N GLY A 366 -16.25 -22.54 -8.51
CA GLY A 366 -15.47 -22.74 -7.29
C GLY A 366 -14.22 -21.87 -7.23
N ALA A 367 -13.60 -21.58 -8.37
CA ALA A 367 -12.68 -20.45 -8.52
C ALA A 367 -13.32 -19.24 -9.18
N ILE A 368 -13.81 -19.37 -10.42
CA ILE A 368 -14.16 -18.22 -11.25
C ILE A 368 -15.62 -18.33 -11.69
N ALA A 369 -16.38 -17.25 -11.54
CA ALA A 369 -17.73 -17.15 -12.07
C ALA A 369 -17.91 -15.86 -12.88
N PHE A 370 -18.36 -16.01 -14.13
CA PHE A 370 -18.76 -14.92 -15.03
C PHE A 370 -20.28 -14.91 -15.15
N TRP A 371 -20.89 -13.74 -14.90
CA TRP A 371 -22.32 -13.67 -14.64
C TRP A 371 -23.00 -12.42 -15.21
N ASN A 372 -24.24 -12.56 -15.70
CA ASN A 372 -25.13 -11.49 -16.19
C ASN A 372 -24.45 -10.48 -17.13
N ASP A 373 -24.37 -10.83 -18.41
CA ASP A 373 -23.81 -10.03 -19.50
C ASP A 373 -22.33 -9.67 -19.33
N ALA A 374 -21.63 -10.38 -18.44
CA ALA A 374 -20.19 -10.28 -18.32
C ALA A 374 -19.50 -10.57 -19.65
N ASN A 375 -18.48 -9.78 -19.98
CA ASN A 375 -17.62 -9.99 -21.14
C ASN A 375 -16.21 -10.32 -20.68
N SER A 376 -15.86 -11.60 -20.74
CA SER A 376 -14.61 -12.09 -20.15
C SER A 376 -13.68 -12.70 -21.19
N THR A 377 -12.39 -12.48 -21.02
CA THR A 377 -11.33 -13.28 -21.64
C THR A 377 -10.55 -13.96 -20.53
N LEU A 378 -10.28 -15.27 -20.69
CA LEU A 378 -9.43 -16.03 -19.80
C LEU A 378 -8.38 -16.76 -20.63
N THR A 379 -7.11 -16.50 -20.35
CA THR A 379 -6.01 -17.07 -21.13
C THR A 379 -4.85 -17.54 -20.29
N LYS A 380 -4.13 -18.56 -20.76
CA LYS A 380 -2.88 -19.06 -20.15
C LYS A 380 -3.02 -19.41 -18.66
N SER A 381 -4.22 -19.80 -18.23
CA SER A 381 -4.57 -19.90 -16.81
C SER A 381 -4.70 -21.35 -16.36
N ALA A 382 -4.34 -21.61 -15.09
CA ALA A 382 -4.45 -22.90 -14.42
C ALA A 382 -5.48 -22.82 -13.28
N ILE A 383 -6.54 -23.62 -13.38
CA ILE A 383 -7.66 -23.66 -12.43
C ILE A 383 -7.81 -25.10 -11.95
N ALA A 384 -7.39 -25.38 -10.71
CA ALA A 384 -7.36 -26.74 -10.19
C ALA A 384 -7.73 -26.85 -8.71
N GLY A 385 -8.33 -27.99 -8.32
CA GLY A 385 -8.66 -28.29 -6.92
C GLY A 385 -9.74 -27.39 -6.31
N ASN A 386 -10.47 -26.62 -7.13
CA ASN A 386 -11.49 -25.71 -6.64
C ASN A 386 -12.84 -26.42 -6.46
N ILE A 387 -13.65 -25.92 -5.52
CA ILE A 387 -14.89 -26.58 -5.11
C ILE A 387 -16.06 -25.63 -5.23
N ALA A 388 -17.11 -26.03 -5.95
CA ALA A 388 -18.42 -25.41 -5.86
C ALA A 388 -19.33 -26.30 -5.01
N LYS A 389 -19.94 -25.77 -3.95
CA LYS A 389 -20.76 -26.55 -3.01
C LYS A 389 -22.24 -26.70 -3.43
N SER A 390 -22.68 -26.06 -4.52
CA SER A 390 -24.11 -25.98 -4.87
C SER A 390 -24.78 -27.33 -5.08
N ASN A 391 -25.91 -27.46 -4.40
CA ASN A 391 -26.95 -28.46 -4.49
C ASN A 391 -28.32 -27.87 -4.91
N ASN A 392 -28.35 -26.76 -5.66
CA ASN A 392 -29.61 -26.10 -6.06
C ASN A 392 -30.10 -26.55 -7.45
N THR A 393 -30.95 -27.58 -7.45
CA THR A 393 -31.69 -28.16 -8.59
C THR A 393 -30.86 -28.84 -9.69
N ALA A 394 -31.40 -29.92 -10.25
CA ALA A 394 -30.75 -30.75 -11.27
C ALA A 394 -30.40 -30.03 -12.59
N LYS A 395 -30.70 -28.72 -12.72
CA LYS A 395 -30.53 -27.93 -13.95
C LYS A 395 -29.35 -26.97 -13.93
N ASP A 396 -28.77 -26.64 -12.77
CA ASP A 396 -27.79 -25.55 -12.69
C ASP A 396 -26.37 -26.05 -12.88
N VAL A 397 -25.62 -25.54 -13.85
CA VAL A 397 -24.22 -25.89 -14.21
C VAL A 397 -23.18 -25.33 -13.21
N GLY A 398 -23.22 -25.86 -11.97
CA GLY A 398 -22.22 -25.87 -10.88
C GLY A 398 -20.71 -25.72 -11.10
N GLY A 399 -20.17 -25.60 -12.32
CA GLY A 399 -18.73 -25.58 -12.65
C GLY A 399 -17.78 -25.39 -11.47
N GLY A 400 -17.17 -26.50 -11.03
CA GLY A 400 -16.34 -26.58 -9.83
C GLY A 400 -15.10 -25.69 -9.91
N GLY A 401 -14.59 -25.43 -11.11
CA GLY A 401 -13.50 -24.49 -11.37
C GLY A 401 -14.03 -23.19 -11.95
N LEU A 402 -14.60 -23.27 -13.16
CA LEU A 402 -15.10 -22.14 -13.93
C LEU A 402 -16.61 -22.28 -14.17
N ASN A 403 -17.35 -21.19 -13.99
CA ASN A 403 -18.74 -21.07 -14.42
C ASN A 403 -18.94 -19.84 -15.31
N VAL A 404 -19.69 -20.01 -16.41
CA VAL A 404 -20.09 -18.92 -17.31
C VAL A 404 -21.61 -18.97 -17.49
N SER A 405 -22.32 -18.04 -16.86
CA SER A 405 -23.79 -18.04 -16.81
C SER A 405 -24.38 -16.72 -17.30
N ASN A 406 -25.31 -16.80 -18.25
CA ASN A 406 -25.93 -15.64 -18.91
C ASN A 406 -24.87 -14.60 -19.34
N SER A 407 -23.75 -15.06 -19.89
CA SER A 407 -22.55 -14.23 -20.11
C SER A 407 -21.78 -14.64 -21.37
N GLN A 408 -20.70 -13.93 -21.67
CA GLN A 408 -19.81 -14.22 -22.78
C GLN A 408 -18.38 -14.43 -22.30
N ALA A 409 -17.70 -15.46 -22.82
CA ALA A 409 -16.32 -15.75 -22.48
C ALA A 409 -15.50 -16.16 -23.72
N THR A 410 -14.27 -15.69 -23.81
CA THR A 410 -13.25 -16.22 -24.73
C THR A 410 -12.17 -16.93 -23.94
N LEU A 411 -11.96 -18.22 -24.23
CA LEU A 411 -11.02 -19.08 -23.52
C LEU A 411 -9.89 -19.51 -24.46
N SER A 412 -8.63 -19.33 -24.09
CA SER A 412 -7.51 -19.94 -24.84
C SER A 412 -6.33 -20.34 -23.95
N ASN A 413 -5.69 -21.46 -24.28
CA ASN A 413 -4.49 -21.95 -23.58
C ASN A 413 -4.70 -22.14 -22.07
N ASN A 414 -5.88 -22.57 -21.65
CA ASN A 414 -6.19 -22.77 -20.23
C ASN A 414 -6.15 -24.24 -19.83
N VAL A 415 -5.88 -24.50 -18.55
CA VAL A 415 -6.04 -25.80 -17.92
C VAL A 415 -7.07 -25.70 -16.80
N ILE A 416 -8.17 -26.42 -16.92
CA ILE A 416 -9.29 -26.41 -15.96
C ILE A 416 -9.60 -27.85 -15.57
N VAL A 417 -8.99 -28.33 -14.49
CA VAL A 417 -9.01 -29.77 -14.15
C VAL A 417 -8.95 -30.03 -12.64
N GLY A 418 -9.55 -31.13 -12.20
CA GLY A 418 -9.52 -31.54 -10.79
C GLY A 418 -10.36 -30.65 -9.89
N ASN A 419 -11.30 -29.91 -10.45
CA ASN A 419 -12.27 -29.10 -9.73
C ASN A 419 -13.57 -29.90 -9.57
N THR A 420 -14.33 -29.60 -8.51
CA THR A 420 -15.48 -30.43 -8.14
C THR A 420 -16.70 -29.56 -7.82
N ASP A 421 -17.81 -29.83 -8.51
CA ASP A 421 -19.16 -29.58 -8.01
C ASP A 421 -19.82 -30.92 -7.62
N PRO A 422 -21.04 -30.96 -7.07
CA PRO A 422 -21.70 -32.24 -6.76
C PRO A 422 -21.95 -33.18 -7.94
N ARG A 423 -21.73 -32.74 -9.20
CA ARG A 423 -21.75 -33.56 -10.41
C ARG A 423 -20.36 -33.78 -11.01
N LYS A 424 -19.29 -33.36 -10.30
CA LYS A 424 -17.89 -33.44 -10.70
C LYS A 424 -17.57 -32.70 -12.01
N VAL A 425 -18.23 -31.58 -12.23
CA VAL A 425 -18.00 -30.70 -13.38
C VAL A 425 -16.85 -29.73 -13.07
N ASP A 426 -15.87 -29.62 -13.96
CA ASP A 426 -14.80 -28.61 -13.91
C ASP A 426 -15.27 -27.26 -14.47
N PHE A 427 -15.91 -27.30 -15.64
CA PHE A 427 -16.37 -26.13 -16.37
C PHE A 427 -17.87 -26.20 -16.67
N GLY A 428 -18.64 -25.24 -16.13
CA GLY A 428 -20.08 -25.10 -16.35
C GLY A 428 -20.46 -23.92 -17.24
N GLU A 429 -21.39 -24.12 -18.18
CA GLU A 429 -21.91 -23.08 -19.08
C GLU A 429 -23.45 -23.08 -19.13
N LEU A 430 -24.10 -21.92 -18.87
CA LEU A 430 -25.56 -21.76 -18.94
C LEU A 430 -25.96 -20.51 -19.70
N ASN A 431 -26.80 -20.66 -20.72
CA ASN A 431 -27.36 -19.52 -21.48
C ASN A 431 -26.28 -18.49 -21.88
N SER A 432 -25.10 -18.98 -22.25
CA SER A 432 -23.91 -18.18 -22.45
C SER A 432 -23.35 -18.38 -23.86
N THR A 433 -22.43 -17.50 -24.25
CA THR A 433 -21.62 -17.70 -25.46
C THR A 433 -20.16 -17.87 -25.06
N VAL A 434 -19.67 -19.10 -25.19
CA VAL A 434 -18.25 -19.41 -24.98
C VAL A 434 -17.58 -19.58 -26.33
N LYS A 435 -16.51 -18.82 -26.54
CA LYS A 435 -15.64 -18.92 -27.72
C LYS A 435 -14.32 -19.53 -27.29
N SER A 436 -13.80 -20.45 -28.09
CA SER A 436 -12.45 -20.93 -27.92
C SER A 436 -11.49 -20.21 -28.86
N GLY A 437 -10.37 -19.74 -28.31
CA GLY A 437 -9.19 -19.33 -29.06
C GLY A 437 -8.15 -20.46 -29.17
N GLY A 438 -8.53 -21.70 -28.82
CA GLY A 438 -7.73 -22.91 -28.93
C GLY A 438 -6.92 -23.30 -27.69
N ASN A 439 -6.44 -24.54 -27.69
CA ASN A 439 -5.55 -25.14 -26.70
C ASN A 439 -6.09 -25.16 -25.26
N ASN A 440 -7.40 -25.25 -25.05
CA ASN A 440 -7.96 -25.40 -23.71
C ASN A 440 -8.02 -26.87 -23.32
N LEU A 441 -7.45 -27.20 -22.16
CA LEU A 441 -7.52 -28.52 -21.55
C LEU A 441 -8.53 -28.48 -20.40
N VAL A 442 -9.65 -29.17 -20.55
CA VAL A 442 -10.74 -29.18 -19.58
C VAL A 442 -10.99 -30.62 -19.13
N GLY A 443 -11.18 -30.82 -17.83
CA GLY A 443 -11.63 -32.11 -17.33
C GLY A 443 -13.07 -32.40 -17.73
N THR A 444 -14.01 -32.21 -16.80
CA THR A 444 -15.43 -32.42 -17.09
C THR A 444 -16.11 -31.12 -17.48
N TYR A 445 -16.76 -31.09 -18.64
CA TYR A 445 -17.56 -29.96 -19.11
C TYR A 445 -19.06 -30.27 -19.03
N HIS A 446 -19.87 -29.28 -18.62
CA HIS A 446 -21.32 -29.36 -18.64
C HIS A 446 -21.95 -28.04 -19.07
N GLY A 447 -22.66 -28.02 -20.20
CA GLY A 447 -23.35 -26.84 -20.69
C GLY A 447 -24.16 -27.06 -21.95
N ASN A 448 -24.81 -26.00 -22.44
CA ASN A 448 -25.67 -26.06 -23.62
C ASN A 448 -24.88 -26.08 -24.94
N GLY A 449 -23.65 -25.56 -24.95
CA GLY A 449 -22.71 -25.66 -26.07
C GLY A 449 -22.00 -27.00 -26.17
N ARG A 450 -21.34 -27.27 -27.30
CA ARG A 450 -20.39 -28.38 -27.43
C ARG A 450 -19.02 -27.91 -26.95
N PHE A 451 -18.42 -28.64 -26.01
CA PHE A 451 -16.99 -28.56 -25.72
C PHE A 451 -16.38 -29.95 -26.01
N PRO A 452 -15.23 -30.06 -26.68
CA PRO A 452 -14.37 -29.00 -27.24
C PRO A 452 -15.08 -28.14 -28.30
N ILE A 453 -14.74 -26.84 -28.33
CA ILE A 453 -15.32 -25.85 -29.26
C ILE A 453 -14.42 -25.71 -30.49
N ASP A 454 -13.11 -25.71 -30.29
CA ASP A 454 -12.08 -25.71 -31.34
C ASP A 454 -11.36 -27.07 -31.44
N SER A 455 -10.81 -27.39 -32.61
CA SER A 455 -10.08 -28.65 -32.86
C SER A 455 -8.83 -28.87 -32.00
N THR A 456 -8.31 -27.80 -31.39
CA THR A 456 -7.15 -27.84 -30.50
C THR A 456 -7.53 -27.92 -29.02
N ASP A 457 -8.82 -27.85 -28.69
CA ASP A 457 -9.29 -28.06 -27.31
C ASP A 457 -9.38 -29.55 -26.98
N VAL A 458 -9.11 -29.89 -25.73
CA VAL A 458 -9.19 -31.26 -25.20
C VAL A 458 -10.13 -31.27 -23.99
N SER A 459 -11.06 -32.22 -23.97
CA SER A 459 -11.95 -32.48 -22.84
C SER A 459 -11.74 -33.87 -22.26
N GLY A 460 -12.07 -34.07 -20.98
CA GLY A 460 -12.03 -35.38 -20.32
C GLY A 460 -10.69 -35.71 -19.66
N ILE A 461 -9.78 -34.74 -19.58
CA ILE A 461 -8.51 -34.92 -18.87
C ILE A 461 -8.71 -34.98 -17.35
N GLN A 462 -7.83 -35.68 -16.66
CA GLN A 462 -7.81 -35.76 -15.20
C GLN A 462 -6.65 -34.94 -14.64
N LEU A 463 -6.70 -34.64 -13.34
CA LEU A 463 -5.61 -33.89 -12.69
C LEU A 463 -4.29 -34.65 -12.81
N ALA A 464 -4.34 -35.99 -12.76
CA ALA A 464 -3.20 -36.86 -12.98
C ALA A 464 -2.68 -36.86 -14.43
N ASP A 465 -3.45 -36.38 -15.41
CA ASP A 465 -2.96 -36.23 -16.79
C ASP A 465 -2.13 -34.95 -16.95
N VAL A 466 -2.19 -34.06 -15.96
CA VAL A 466 -1.46 -32.80 -15.92
C VAL A 466 -0.33 -32.90 -14.90
N PHE A 467 0.61 -33.83 -15.12
CA PHE A 467 1.85 -33.86 -14.32
C PHE A 467 2.81 -32.73 -14.74
N VAL A 468 2.95 -31.78 -13.79
CA VAL A 468 4.13 -30.98 -13.37
C VAL A 468 5.31 -30.90 -14.34
N ILE A 469 5.64 -29.68 -14.80
CA ILE A 469 6.99 -29.37 -15.30
C ILE A 469 7.81 -28.84 -14.13
N GLU A 470 8.89 -29.55 -13.80
CA GLU A 470 9.92 -29.16 -12.86
C GLU A 470 10.52 -27.80 -13.25
N ASN A 471 10.75 -26.95 -12.26
CA ASN A 471 11.49 -25.70 -12.42
C ASN A 471 12.89 -25.99 -12.95
N ASP A 472 13.19 -25.59 -14.18
CA ASP A 472 14.55 -25.26 -14.61
C ASP A 472 14.52 -24.31 -15.83
N LEU A 473 14.96 -23.07 -15.63
CA LEU A 473 15.54 -22.26 -16.71
C LEU A 473 17.02 -22.67 -16.89
N PRO A 474 17.69 -22.41 -18.02
CA PRO A 474 17.34 -22.59 -19.42
C PRO A 474 18.28 -23.63 -20.07
N ALA A 475 17.75 -24.71 -20.65
CA ALA A 475 18.46 -25.46 -21.68
C ALA A 475 17.47 -26.22 -22.55
N VAL A 476 17.62 -26.05 -23.86
CA VAL A 476 16.93 -26.82 -24.89
C VAL A 476 17.16 -28.31 -24.66
N THR A 477 16.15 -29.05 -24.22
CA THR A 477 16.01 -30.47 -24.54
C THR A 477 14.55 -30.89 -24.46
N LYS A 478 14.04 -31.38 -25.60
CA LYS A 478 12.73 -32.03 -25.75
C LYS A 478 12.60 -33.18 -24.75
N SER A 479 11.52 -33.19 -23.97
CA SER A 479 11.07 -34.38 -23.25
C SER A 479 9.92 -35.01 -24.03
N THR A 480 10.19 -36.22 -24.52
CA THR A 480 9.26 -37.11 -25.22
C THR A 480 8.54 -38.00 -24.21
N GLY A 481 7.20 -37.94 -24.16
CA GLY A 481 6.41 -38.78 -23.25
C GLY A 481 4.93 -38.87 -23.62
N HIS A 482 4.65 -39.65 -24.67
CA HIS A 482 3.39 -40.37 -24.97
C HIS A 482 2.04 -39.60 -24.93
N THR A 483 1.67 -39.02 -26.08
CA THR A 483 0.28 -38.98 -26.55
C THR A 483 0.08 -40.11 -27.56
N ALA A 484 -0.98 -40.91 -27.38
CA ALA A 484 -1.59 -41.58 -28.52
C ALA A 484 -2.24 -40.51 -29.40
N GLY A 485 -1.54 -40.09 -30.46
CA GLY A 485 -2.18 -39.60 -31.68
C GLY A 485 -2.40 -38.09 -31.87
N TYR A 486 -1.87 -37.19 -31.04
CA TYR A 486 -1.96 -35.75 -31.32
C TYR A 486 -0.64 -35.03 -31.01
N ASP A 487 -0.03 -34.49 -32.07
CA ASP A 487 1.24 -33.77 -32.06
C ASP A 487 1.02 -32.26 -31.83
N LYS A 488 1.80 -31.70 -30.89
CA LYS A 488 2.13 -30.27 -30.69
C LYS A 488 1.07 -29.34 -30.06
N VAL A 489 1.05 -29.31 -28.72
CA VAL A 489 0.69 -28.10 -27.97
C VAL A 489 1.68 -27.93 -26.80
N PRO A 490 2.51 -26.87 -26.76
CA PRO A 490 3.35 -26.58 -25.59
C PRO A 490 2.48 -26.05 -24.44
N VAL A 491 2.38 -26.84 -23.37
CA VAL A 491 1.72 -26.49 -22.10
C VAL A 491 2.68 -25.67 -21.25
N TYR A 492 2.31 -24.45 -20.88
CA TYR A 492 3.05 -23.65 -19.90
C TYR A 492 2.47 -23.89 -18.50
N THR A 493 3.36 -24.03 -17.53
CA THR A 493 3.33 -24.87 -16.32
C THR A 493 2.23 -24.57 -15.28
N ILE A 494 1.64 -25.65 -14.73
CA ILE A 494 1.07 -25.69 -13.37
C ILE A 494 2.23 -25.85 -12.38
N ALA A 495 2.35 -24.97 -11.39
CA ALA A 495 3.17 -25.23 -10.22
C ALA A 495 2.27 -25.36 -8.97
N LEU A 496 2.04 -26.60 -8.53
CA LEU A 496 1.64 -26.92 -7.16
C LEU A 496 2.91 -27.34 -6.41
N ASN A 497 3.41 -26.47 -5.53
CA ASN A 497 4.24 -26.92 -4.42
C ASN A 497 3.88 -26.09 -3.18
N SER A 498 3.30 -26.75 -2.18
CA SER A 498 3.05 -26.21 -0.85
C SER A 498 4.29 -26.31 0.04
N SER A 499 5.50 -26.28 -0.53
CA SER A 499 6.74 -26.32 0.25
C SER A 499 7.03 -24.96 0.88
N ALA A 500 7.65 -25.00 2.06
CA ALA A 500 7.93 -23.86 2.94
C ALA A 500 8.90 -22.80 2.36
N ASP A 501 9.29 -22.91 1.08
CA ASP A 501 10.27 -22.05 0.42
C ASP A 501 9.64 -20.99 -0.49
N ASN A 502 8.32 -20.79 -0.41
CA ASN A 502 7.68 -19.61 -0.98
C ASN A 502 8.05 -18.39 -0.12
N PRO A 503 8.54 -17.27 -0.67
CA PRO A 503 8.76 -16.03 0.10
C PRO A 503 7.50 -15.53 0.84
N ALA A 504 6.30 -15.98 0.47
CA ALA A 504 5.06 -15.75 1.22
C ALA A 504 4.93 -16.56 2.54
N ALA A 505 5.63 -17.69 2.69
CA ALA A 505 5.64 -18.48 3.94
C ALA A 505 6.35 -17.72 5.08
N SER A 506 7.33 -16.87 4.76
CA SER A 506 8.04 -16.03 5.73
C SER A 506 7.17 -14.93 6.36
N ILE A 507 5.98 -14.66 5.82
CA ILE A 507 5.06 -13.61 6.27
C ILE A 507 3.87 -14.19 7.06
N LEU A 508 3.65 -15.51 7.02
CA LEU A 508 2.49 -16.19 7.62
C LEU A 508 2.76 -16.80 9.01
N GLY A 509 3.98 -16.70 9.55
CA GLY A 509 4.39 -17.26 10.85
C GLY A 509 4.01 -16.42 12.08
N GLY A 510 2.91 -15.67 12.05
CA GLY A 510 2.58 -14.64 13.05
C GLY A 510 1.20 -14.73 13.67
N ALA A 511 0.74 -15.93 14.08
CA ALA A 511 -0.40 -16.04 14.99
C ALA A 511 -0.37 -17.37 15.75
N ASN A 512 -0.40 -17.28 17.08
CA ASN A 512 -0.48 -18.35 18.09
C ASN A 512 0.77 -19.23 18.28
N GLN A 513 1.70 -18.79 19.14
CA GLN A 513 2.28 -19.65 20.18
C GLN A 513 2.55 -18.85 21.48
N THR A 514 2.04 -19.36 22.59
CA THR A 514 2.41 -18.97 23.97
C THR A 514 3.84 -19.44 24.30
N PRO A 515 4.61 -18.70 25.12
CA PRO A 515 6.05 -18.94 25.27
C PRO A 515 6.37 -20.04 26.28
N THR A 516 7.32 -20.92 25.95
CA THR A 516 8.06 -21.74 26.93
C THR A 516 9.55 -21.76 26.54
N PRO A 517 10.47 -21.91 27.53
CA PRO A 517 11.79 -21.29 27.50
C PRO A 517 12.87 -22.09 26.75
N GLU A 518 13.82 -21.35 26.17
CA GLU A 518 15.02 -21.84 25.46
C GLU A 518 15.96 -22.68 26.35
N PRO A 519 16.58 -23.73 25.78
CA PRO A 519 17.89 -24.24 26.21
C PRO A 519 19.04 -23.74 25.30
N PRO A 520 20.29 -23.80 25.78
CA PRO A 520 21.38 -22.92 25.34
C PRO A 520 22.13 -23.36 24.08
N GLU A 521 22.77 -22.36 23.47
CA GLU A 521 23.63 -22.35 22.30
C GLU A 521 24.73 -23.44 22.29
N GLU A 522 24.89 -24.12 21.16
CA GLU A 522 26.12 -24.81 20.79
C GLU A 522 26.80 -24.10 19.61
N ASN A 523 28.09 -23.82 19.81
CA ASN A 523 29.04 -23.26 18.86
C ASN A 523 29.28 -24.20 17.68
N GLU A 524 29.18 -23.68 16.44
CA GLU A 524 29.95 -24.23 15.32
C GLU A 524 30.70 -23.15 14.54
N THR A 525 31.88 -23.59 14.11
CA THR A 525 33.08 -22.84 13.77
C THR A 525 33.18 -22.45 12.29
N ASN A 526 33.82 -21.30 12.05
CA ASN A 526 34.68 -20.94 10.90
C ASN A 526 34.43 -21.61 9.53
N GLN A 527 33.83 -20.87 8.61
CA GLN A 527 34.17 -20.94 7.17
C GLN A 527 34.28 -19.54 6.57
N THR A 528 35.42 -19.28 5.92
CA THR A 528 35.76 -18.06 5.17
C THR A 528 34.94 -17.94 3.87
N PRO A 529 34.51 -16.73 3.46
CA PRO A 529 33.80 -16.53 2.20
C PRO A 529 34.77 -16.37 1.00
N PRO A 530 34.36 -16.72 -0.24
CA PRO A 530 35.18 -16.56 -1.44
C PRO A 530 35.10 -15.12 -2.02
N GLU A 531 36.18 -14.69 -2.68
CA GLU A 531 36.29 -13.40 -3.40
C GLU A 531 35.36 -13.30 -4.62
N PRO A 532 34.90 -12.08 -5.00
CA PRO A 532 34.13 -11.87 -6.23
C PRO A 532 35.00 -11.46 -7.43
N ASP A 533 34.77 -12.13 -8.55
CA ASP A 533 35.31 -11.84 -9.87
C ASP A 533 34.87 -10.49 -10.46
N GLY A 534 35.76 -9.91 -11.28
CA GLY A 534 35.77 -8.52 -11.70
C GLY A 534 34.73 -8.04 -12.73
N VAL A 535 34.54 -6.72 -12.75
CA VAL A 535 33.71 -5.93 -13.68
C VAL A 535 34.62 -5.12 -14.63
N PRO A 536 34.30 -4.92 -15.92
CA PRO A 536 35.17 -4.22 -16.90
C PRO A 536 35.14 -2.67 -16.78
N PRO A 537 36.12 -1.94 -17.35
CA PRO A 537 36.40 -0.56 -17.02
C PRO A 537 35.80 0.45 -18.01
N GLU A 538 34.68 1.10 -17.65
CA GLU A 538 34.25 2.36 -18.31
C GLU A 538 33.82 3.47 -17.32
N SER A 539 34.04 3.29 -16.01
CA SER A 539 33.59 4.24 -14.97
C SER A 539 34.69 5.17 -14.42
N GLY A 540 35.98 4.89 -14.66
CA GLY A 540 37.10 5.58 -14.00
C GLY A 540 37.24 7.09 -14.28
N LEU A 541 36.83 7.55 -15.47
CA LEU A 541 37.01 8.96 -15.84
C LEU A 541 35.94 9.89 -15.21
N LYS A 542 34.74 9.38 -14.92
CA LYS A 542 33.67 10.16 -14.27
C LYS A 542 33.98 10.37 -12.78
N TRP A 543 34.51 9.37 -12.09
CA TRP A 543 34.87 9.47 -10.67
C TRP A 543 36.02 10.44 -10.40
N LEU A 544 37.00 10.56 -11.31
CA LEU A 544 38.07 11.56 -11.21
C LEU A 544 37.55 13.00 -11.34
N VAL A 545 36.57 13.25 -12.20
CA VAL A 545 35.95 14.57 -12.37
C VAL A 545 35.06 14.93 -11.18
N TYR A 546 34.24 14.00 -10.68
CA TYR A 546 33.44 14.22 -9.47
C TYR A 546 34.32 14.39 -8.22
N GLY A 547 35.40 13.61 -8.10
CA GLY A 547 36.38 13.77 -7.03
C GLY A 547 37.07 15.13 -7.07
N ALA A 548 37.47 15.61 -8.25
CA ALA A 548 38.06 16.94 -8.41
C ALA A 548 37.08 18.07 -8.03
N ILE A 549 35.79 17.94 -8.40
CA ILE A 549 34.75 18.92 -8.04
C ILE A 549 34.52 18.95 -6.52
N ILE A 550 34.48 17.78 -5.87
CA ILE A 550 34.32 17.66 -4.41
C ILE A 550 35.53 18.27 -3.68
N VAL A 551 36.75 18.04 -4.17
CA VAL A 551 37.97 18.62 -3.60
C VAL A 551 37.98 20.15 -3.76
N ILE A 552 37.55 20.68 -4.92
CA ILE A 552 37.44 22.13 -5.12
C ILE A 552 36.39 22.74 -4.19
N LEU A 553 35.23 22.09 -4.02
CA LEU A 553 34.19 22.53 -3.07
C LEU A 553 34.69 22.52 -1.62
N LEU A 554 35.42 21.48 -1.21
CA LEU A 554 36.02 21.39 0.12
C LEU A 554 37.06 22.50 0.35
N ILE A 555 37.90 22.80 -0.64
CA ILE A 555 38.88 23.89 -0.56
C ILE A 555 38.16 25.25 -0.40
N VAL A 556 37.08 25.48 -1.13
CA VAL A 556 36.28 26.72 -1.01
C VAL A 556 35.65 26.84 0.38
N VAL A 557 35.10 25.75 0.93
CA VAL A 557 34.53 25.71 2.29
C VAL A 557 35.61 25.99 3.34
N VAL A 558 36.78 25.36 3.23
CA VAL A 558 37.90 25.58 4.17
C VAL A 558 38.40 27.03 4.11
N ILE A 559 38.54 27.61 2.91
CA ILE A 559 38.91 29.02 2.75
C ILE A 559 37.85 29.94 3.38
N GLY A 560 36.57 29.62 3.20
CA GLY A 560 35.46 30.34 3.83
C GLY A 560 35.51 30.30 5.36
N ILE A 561 35.74 29.12 5.95
CA ILE A 561 35.88 28.93 7.40
C ILE A 561 37.10 29.69 7.93
N VAL A 562 38.25 29.61 7.26
CA VAL A 562 39.46 30.34 7.66
C VAL A 562 39.26 31.86 7.58
N ALA A 563 38.56 32.34 6.54
CA ALA A 563 38.21 33.76 6.43
C ALA A 563 37.25 34.21 7.55
N PHE A 564 36.26 33.39 7.88
CA PHE A 564 35.31 33.65 8.97
C PHE A 564 35.98 33.66 10.35
N LEU A 565 36.88 32.71 10.61
CA LEU A 565 37.65 32.65 11.85
C LEU A 565 38.61 33.86 11.98
N LYS A 566 39.25 34.28 10.89
CA LYS A 566 40.06 35.51 10.87
C LYS A 566 39.22 36.78 11.05
N TYR A 567 38.01 36.84 10.49
CA TYR A 567 37.07 37.94 10.73
C TYR A 567 36.64 37.99 12.20
N ARG A 568 36.33 36.85 12.81
CA ARG A 568 35.96 36.74 14.23
C ARG A 568 37.12 37.16 15.14
N GLN A 569 38.35 36.72 14.88
CA GLN A 569 39.53 37.16 15.63
C GLN A 569 39.77 38.68 15.53
N LYS A 570 39.55 39.27 14.35
CA LYS A 570 39.76 40.72 14.14
C LYS A 570 38.72 41.60 14.84
N ASN A 571 37.53 41.06 15.13
CA ASN A 571 36.42 41.79 15.73
C ASN A 571 36.19 41.52 17.22
N GLN A 572 36.98 40.64 17.87
CA GLN A 572 36.91 40.43 19.32
C GLN A 572 37.57 41.54 20.17
N TYR A 573 38.12 42.60 19.55
CA TYR A 573 38.72 43.75 20.26
C TYR A 573 37.95 45.07 20.11
N LYS A 574 36.63 45.03 19.81
CA LYS A 574 35.82 46.26 19.65
C LYS A 574 34.52 46.33 20.47
N PHE A 575 34.42 45.56 21.54
CA PHE A 575 33.46 45.85 22.62
C PHE A 575 34.18 45.76 23.97
N GLY A 576 34.77 46.90 24.33
CA GLY A 576 35.16 47.28 25.67
C GLY A 576 34.69 48.71 25.88
#